data_AF-A0A352JP65-F1
#
_entry.id   AF-A0A352JP65-F1
#
_cell.length_a   1.000
_cell.length_b   1.000
_cell.length_c   1.000
_cell.angle_alpha   90.00
_cell.angle_beta   90.00
_cell.angle_gamma   90.00
#
_symmetry.space_group_name_H-M   'P 1'
#
loop_
_entity.id
_entity.type
_entity.pdbx_description
1 polymer ?
#
loop_
_entity_poly.entity_id
_entity_poly.type
_entity_poly.pdbx_seq_one_letter_code
_entity_poly.pdbx_strand_id
1 'polypeptide(L)'
;CTAGGAYVPAMSDEAVIVRKQGTIFIGGPPLVKAATGVDVTDEELGGADVHCRISGVADHYAHNDEHALEITRNIIQCLQAPKKTDIGY
;
A
#
# COMPACT_ATOMS: atom_id res chain seq x y z
N CYS A 1 5.95 5.01 0.61
CA CYS A 1 5.46 5.39 1.95
C CYS A 1 6.48 4.99 2.99
N THR A 2 6.87 5.92 3.86
CA THR A 2 7.92 5.68 4.87
C THR A 2 7.42 6.08 6.26
N ALA A 3 7.87 5.37 7.29
CA ALA A 3 7.58 5.65 8.69
C ALA A 3 6.08 5.77 8.95
N GLY A 4 5.60 6.89 9.50
CA GLY A 4 4.19 7.08 9.80
C GLY A 4 3.26 6.95 8.58
N GLY A 5 3.75 7.29 7.38
CA GLY A 5 2.96 7.18 6.15
C GLY A 5 2.66 5.74 5.74
N ALA A 6 3.42 4.75 6.24
CA ALA A 6 3.17 3.34 5.96
C ALA A 6 1.96 2.78 6.73
N TYR A 7 1.50 3.44 7.79
CA TYR A 7 0.27 3.03 8.48
C TYR A 7 -0.99 3.30 7.65
N VAL A 8 -0.96 4.28 6.76
CA VAL A 8 -2.12 4.63 5.92
C VAL A 8 -2.58 3.45 5.07
N PRO A 9 -1.75 2.85 4.19
CA PRO A 9 -2.19 1.69 3.40
C PRO A 9 -2.55 0.49 4.29
N ALA A 10 -1.90 0.30 5.44
CA ALA A 10 -2.22 -0.78 6.36
C ALA A 10 -3.57 -0.62 7.09
N MET A 11 -4.11 0.61 7.16
CA MET A 11 -5.41 0.91 7.76
C MET A 11 -6.50 1.18 6.73
N SER A 12 -6.15 1.24 5.45
CA SER A 12 -7.13 1.37 4.36
C SER A 12 -7.92 0.07 4.19
N ASP A 13 -9.15 0.17 3.72
CA ASP A 13 -9.95 -1.00 3.35
C ASP A 13 -9.35 -1.75 2.14
N GLU A 14 -8.77 -0.99 1.20
CA GLU A 14 -8.16 -1.48 -0.03
C GLU A 14 -6.91 -0.65 -0.34
N ALA A 15 -5.80 -1.29 -0.70
CA ALA A 15 -4.54 -0.66 -1.06
C ALA A 15 -4.03 -1.12 -2.44
N VAL A 16 -3.80 -0.16 -3.33
CA VAL A 16 -3.23 -0.38 -4.68
C VAL A 16 -1.78 0.07 -4.71
N ILE A 17 -0.87 -0.79 -5.18
CA ILE A 17 0.56 -0.49 -5.30
C ILE A 17 1.05 -0.69 -6.73
N VAL A 18 1.81 0.27 -7.25
CA VAL A 18 2.38 0.22 -8.60
C VAL A 18 3.76 -0.42 -8.57
N ARG A 19 3.98 -1.46 -9.37
CA ARG A 19 5.26 -2.17 -9.45
C ARG A 19 6.42 -1.23 -9.78
N LYS A 20 7.58 -1.46 -9.16
CA LYS A 20 8.84 -0.70 -9.42
C LYS A 20 8.73 0.82 -9.22
N GLN A 21 7.69 1.29 -8.53
CA GLN A 21 7.45 2.71 -8.26
C GLN A 21 6.96 2.91 -6.83
N GLY A 22 6.04 2.07 -6.37
CA GLY A 22 5.51 2.09 -5.01
C GLY A 22 6.33 1.24 -4.05
N THR A 23 6.64 1.80 -2.89
CA THR A 23 7.32 1.11 -1.78
C THR A 23 6.62 1.43 -0.45
N ILE A 24 6.58 0.52 0.52
CA ILE A 24 5.99 0.73 1.86
C ILE A 24 6.91 0.15 2.94
N PHE A 25 7.34 0.96 3.90
CA PHE A 25 8.11 0.45 5.05
C PHE A 25 8.09 1.41 6.23
N ILE A 26 8.22 0.89 7.45
CA ILE A 26 8.35 1.71 8.67
C ILE A 26 9.76 2.34 8.74
N GLY A 27 10.80 1.56 8.46
CA GLY A 27 12.18 2.04 8.32
C GLY A 27 12.72 1.63 6.96
N GLY A 28 13.22 2.60 6.18
CA GLY A 28 13.79 2.32 4.86
C GLY A 28 15.17 1.65 4.92
N PRO A 29 15.74 1.29 3.76
CA PRO A 29 17.01 0.56 3.71
C PRO A 29 18.17 1.18 4.50
N PRO A 30 18.36 2.51 4.54
CA PRO A 30 19.43 3.10 5.36
C PRO A 30 19.30 2.76 6.85
N LEU A 31 18.07 2.68 7.37
CA LEU A 31 17.80 2.33 8.77
C LEU A 31 18.01 0.84 9.00
N VAL A 32 17.58 -0.02 8.07
CA VAL A 32 17.82 -1.47 8.15
C VAL A 32 19.33 -1.74 8.17
N LYS A 33 20.10 -1.10 7.30
CA LYS A 33 21.56 -1.21 7.25
C LYS A 33 22.20 -0.74 8.55
N ALA A 34 21.80 0.42 9.06
CA ALA A 34 22.36 0.95 10.31
C ALA A 34 22.06 0.06 11.53
N ALA A 35 20.87 -0.55 11.59
CA ALA A 35 20.45 -1.35 12.73
C ALA A 35 20.93 -2.81 12.68
N THR A 36 21.04 -3.40 11.49
CA THR A 36 21.27 -4.85 11.32
C THR A 36 22.54 -5.19 10.55
N GLY A 37 23.14 -4.22 9.86
CA GLY A 37 24.26 -4.44 8.95
C GLY A 37 23.87 -5.06 7.59
N VAL A 38 22.59 -5.39 7.36
CA VAL A 38 22.10 -5.98 6.10
C VAL A 38 21.90 -4.90 5.04
N ASP A 39 22.47 -5.10 3.85
CA ASP A 39 22.14 -4.32 2.66
C ASP A 39 20.88 -4.90 2.01
N VAL A 40 19.89 -4.07 1.78
CA VAL A 40 18.62 -4.44 1.14
C VAL A 40 18.21 -3.29 0.22
N THR A 41 17.59 -3.60 -0.91
CA THR A 41 17.02 -2.56 -1.79
C THR A 41 15.61 -2.17 -1.36
N ASP A 42 15.10 -1.03 -1.85
CA ASP A 42 13.73 -0.60 -1.58
C ASP A 42 12.69 -1.65 -2.05
N GLU A 43 12.91 -2.26 -3.22
CA GLU A 43 12.01 -3.27 -3.78
C GLU A 43 12.03 -4.58 -2.97
N GLU A 44 13.21 -5.02 -2.52
CA GLU A 44 13.35 -6.22 -1.68
C GLU A 44 12.78 -6.01 -0.27
N LEU A 45 12.84 -4.79 0.25
CA LEU A 45 12.36 -4.47 1.59
C LEU A 45 10.85 -4.29 1.64
N GLY A 46 10.28 -3.58 0.66
CA GLY A 46 8.89 -3.14 0.72
C GLY A 46 8.32 -2.76 -0.64
N GLY A 47 8.78 -3.37 -1.72
CA GLY A 47 8.21 -3.17 -3.05
C GLY A 47 6.84 -3.82 -3.21
N ALA A 48 6.24 -3.62 -4.38
CA ALA A 48 4.92 -4.18 -4.74
C ALA A 48 4.87 -5.71 -4.60
N ASP A 49 5.95 -6.41 -5.00
CA ASP A 49 6.01 -7.86 -4.92
C ASP A 49 6.02 -8.37 -3.46
N VAL A 50 6.71 -7.66 -2.56
CA VAL A 50 6.72 -7.97 -1.12
C VAL A 50 5.30 -7.82 -0.56
N HIS A 51 4.64 -6.69 -0.84
CA HIS A 51 3.37 -6.38 -0.20
C HIS A 51 2.16 -7.11 -0.77
N CYS A 52 2.17 -7.50 -2.04
CA CYS A 52 1.07 -8.26 -2.65
C CYS A 52 1.26 -9.78 -2.57
N ARG A 53 2.47 -10.30 -2.33
CA ARG A 53 2.72 -11.76 -2.32
C ARG A 53 3.19 -12.32 -0.99
N ILE A 54 3.84 -11.51 -0.16
CA ILE A 54 4.49 -11.99 1.07
C ILE A 54 3.79 -11.41 2.30
N SER A 55 3.73 -10.07 2.41
CA SER A 55 3.23 -9.44 3.63
C SER A 55 1.71 -9.24 3.66
N GLY A 56 1.07 -9.15 2.50
CA GLY A 56 -0.37 -8.86 2.37
C GLY A 56 -0.78 -7.46 2.80
N VAL A 57 0.13 -6.47 2.74
CA VAL A 57 -0.19 -5.06 3.09
C VAL A 57 -0.85 -4.32 1.94
N ALA A 58 -0.62 -4.77 0.69
CA ALA A 58 -1.26 -4.20 -0.48
C ALA A 58 -2.08 -5.29 -1.18
N ASP A 59 -3.33 -4.98 -1.46
CA ASP A 59 -4.31 -5.91 -2.01
C ASP A 59 -4.19 -6.04 -3.54
N HIS A 60 -3.84 -4.93 -4.21
CA HIS A 60 -3.84 -4.87 -5.68
C HIS A 60 -2.47 -4.49 -6.26
N TYR A 61 -2.02 -5.30 -7.21
CA TYR A 61 -0.76 -5.11 -7.93
C TYR A 61 -0.99 -4.41 -9.28
N ALA A 62 -0.63 -3.14 -9.37
CA ALA A 62 -0.72 -2.36 -10.60
C ALA A 62 0.58 -2.41 -11.42
N HIS A 63 0.45 -2.37 -12.75
CA HIS A 63 1.61 -2.46 -13.66
C HIS A 63 2.18 -1.10 -14.05
N ASN A 64 1.37 -0.06 -13.93
CA ASN A 64 1.64 1.35 -14.18
C ASN A 64 0.51 2.18 -13.53
N ASP A 65 0.63 3.49 -13.57
CA ASP A 65 -0.34 4.41 -12.95
C ASP A 65 -1.73 4.33 -13.59
N GLU A 66 -1.82 4.13 -14.92
CA GLU A 66 -3.10 4.02 -15.62
C GLU A 66 -3.90 2.79 -15.15
N HIS A 67 -3.23 1.63 -15.03
CA HIS A 67 -3.81 0.42 -14.46
C HIS A 67 -4.20 0.62 -12.99
N ALA A 68 -3.41 1.35 -12.20
CA ALA A 68 -3.77 1.66 -10.81
C ALA A 68 -5.05 2.48 -10.70
N LEU A 69 -5.25 3.46 -11.59
CA LEU A 69 -6.47 4.26 -11.66
C LEU A 69 -7.68 3.41 -12.10
N GLU A 70 -7.49 2.48 -13.04
CA GLU A 70 -8.54 1.53 -13.44
C GLU A 70 -8.99 0.67 -12.25
N ILE A 71 -8.04 0.03 -11.56
CA ILE A 71 -8.32 -0.76 -10.34
C ILE A 71 -9.06 0.09 -9.31
N THR A 72 -8.57 1.31 -9.04
CA THR A 72 -9.18 2.23 -8.07
C THR A 72 -10.63 2.55 -8.45
N ARG A 73 -10.93 2.82 -9.72
CA ARG A 73 -12.31 3.05 -10.18
C ARG A 73 -13.19 1.82 -9.98
N ASN A 74 -12.66 0.63 -10.26
CA ASN A 74 -13.39 -0.62 -10.08
C ASN A 74 -13.71 -0.87 -8.59
N ILE A 75 -12.77 -0.61 -7.68
CA ILE A 75 -13.01 -0.69 -6.23
C ILE A 75 -14.18 0.21 -5.85
N ILE A 76 -14.13 1.50 -6.23
CA ILE A 76 -15.18 2.47 -5.90
C ILE A 76 -16.55 2.06 -6.47
N GLN A 77 -16.59 1.49 -7.67
CA GLN A 77 -17.85 1.00 -8.27
C GLN A 77 -18.48 -0.14 -7.48
N CYS A 78 -17.68 -0.94 -6.76
CA CYS A 78 -18.15 -2.03 -5.92
C CYS A 78 -18.60 -1.58 -4.51
N LEU A 79 -18.30 -0.33 -4.11
CA LEU A 79 -18.69 0.18 -2.80
C LEU A 79 -20.18 0.51 -2.74
N GLN A 80 -20.83 0.14 -1.63
CA GLN A 80 -22.18 0.59 -1.35
C GLN A 80 -22.17 2.05 -0.89
N ALA A 81 -23.21 2.81 -1.25
CA ALA A 81 -23.37 4.16 -0.76
C ALA A 81 -23.39 4.15 0.78
N PRO A 82 -22.64 5.05 1.44
CA PRO A 82 -22.60 5.08 2.90
C PRO A 82 -24.00 5.34 3.44
N LYS A 83 -24.46 4.46 4.35
CA LYS A 83 -25.70 4.70 5.09
C LYS A 83 -25.47 5.91 5.99
N LYS A 84 -26.17 7.00 5.70
CA LYS A 84 -26.20 8.15 6.61
C LYS A 84 -26.88 7.71 7.90
N THR A 85 -26.21 7.94 9.03
CA THR A 85 -26.82 7.74 10.34
C THR A 85 -27.96 8.73 10.48
N ASP A 86 -29.18 8.21 10.66
CA ASP A 86 -30.33 9.02 11.03
C ASP A 86 -30.18 9.44 12.49
N ILE A 87 -30.03 10.74 12.72
CA ILE A 87 -29.86 11.33 14.05
C ILE A 87 -31.21 11.69 14.70
N GLY A 88 -32.34 11.38 14.04
CA GLY A 88 -33.65 11.28 14.68
C GLY A 88 -34.20 12.57 15.31
N TYR A 89 -33.71 13.74 14.90
CA TYR A 89 -34.20 15.04 15.34
C TYR A 89 -34.30 16.04 14.20
#